data_AF-A0A958Z3G2-F1
#
_entry.id   AF-A0A958Z3G2-F1
#
_cell.length_a   1.000
_cell.length_b   1.000
_cell.length_c   1.000
_cell.angle_alpha   90.00
_cell.angle_beta   90.00
_cell.angle_gamma   90.00
#
_symmetry.space_group_name_H-M   'P 1'
#
loop_
_entity.id
_entity.type
_entity.pdbx_description
1 polymer ?
#
loop_
_entity_poly.entity_id
_entity_poly.type
_entity_poly.pdbx_seq_one_letter_code
_entity_poly.pdbx_strand_id
1 'polypeptide(L)'
;MKAISKYIIPLIALLVYSVGLSQISPGDLSSAHSKLEGMGNCTQCHELGSKVTNQKCLDCHTEIKNLMSQNKGFHANSKVESQDCVKCHSEHHGRNFEMVRFDTKTFNHNETGYELEGAHKEVDCRKCHTSKNISDSKLKSRKDTYLGLDNKCLSCHEDFHQGGLPTDCLQCHSMQAFTPVKKFDHDQAKFKLRGEHTTVDCKECHKITINNGKEFQQFTGIPFEDCKSCHKDPHNNQLPGNCAQCHTESSFNTFVGKGNFNHSKTGFDLKGKHRTIDCFSCHTKTNSPTQVFQDKIVAEESNCVQCHEDPHENKYGQDCAKCHKEESFVSL
;
A
#
# COMPACT_ATOMS: atom_id res chain seq x y z
N MET A 1 91.03 -69.42 44.10
CA MET A 1 89.98 -68.39 44.33
C MET A 1 90.04 -67.36 43.23
N LYS A 2 88.98 -67.33 42.39
CA LYS A 2 88.30 -66.17 41.78
C LYS A 2 89.18 -64.99 41.29
N ALA A 3 89.26 -64.73 39.97
CA ALA A 3 88.30 -63.92 39.18
C ALA A 3 88.98 -62.56 38.84
N ILE A 4 88.76 -61.79 37.76
CA ILE A 4 87.72 -61.64 36.74
C ILE A 4 88.37 -61.03 35.47
N SER A 5 87.83 -61.41 34.33
CA SER A 5 88.10 -60.94 32.98
C SER A 5 87.65 -59.49 32.74
N LYS A 6 88.45 -58.71 31.99
CA LYS A 6 88.09 -57.38 31.48
C LYS A 6 87.34 -57.51 30.15
N TYR A 7 86.09 -57.07 30.09
CA TYR A 7 85.43 -56.73 28.84
C TYR A 7 84.84 -55.33 28.94
N ILE A 8 85.33 -54.43 28.08
CA ILE A 8 84.81 -53.08 27.88
C ILE A 8 83.72 -53.19 26.80
N ILE A 9 82.49 -52.82 27.16
CA ILE A 9 81.35 -52.73 26.24
C ILE A 9 81.19 -51.25 25.85
N PRO A 10 81.09 -50.88 24.54
CA PRO A 10 80.80 -49.53 24.16
C PRO A 10 79.29 -49.24 24.31
N LEU A 11 78.98 -48.14 24.99
CA LEU A 11 77.63 -47.65 25.21
C LEU A 11 77.13 -46.99 23.91
N ILE A 12 76.26 -47.67 23.16
CA ILE A 12 75.56 -47.07 22.02
C ILE A 12 74.40 -46.24 22.57
N ALA A 13 74.51 -44.92 22.48
CA ALA A 13 73.42 -44.00 22.82
C ALA A 13 72.32 -44.08 21.76
N LEU A 14 71.21 -44.73 22.12
CA LEU A 14 69.99 -44.78 21.30
C LEU A 14 69.28 -43.42 21.41
N LEU A 15 69.40 -42.61 20.35
CA LEU A 15 68.68 -41.34 20.24
C LEU A 15 67.22 -41.64 19.90
N VAL A 16 66.36 -41.69 20.92
CA VAL A 16 64.91 -41.87 20.76
C VAL A 16 64.33 -40.58 20.19
N TYR A 17 64.15 -40.53 18.87
CA TYR A 17 63.32 -39.52 18.22
C TYR A 17 61.87 -39.72 18.67
N SER A 18 61.44 -38.94 19.66
CA SER A 18 60.03 -38.78 19.95
C SER A 18 59.43 -37.99 18.78
N VAL A 19 58.81 -38.70 17.84
CA VAL A 19 57.93 -38.07 16.85
C VAL A 19 56.70 -37.64 17.63
N GLY A 20 56.76 -36.43 18.21
CA GLY A 20 55.59 -35.77 18.74
C GLY A 20 54.64 -35.56 17.58
N LEU A 21 53.62 -36.41 17.45
CA LEU A 21 52.47 -36.15 16.59
C LEU A 21 51.83 -34.88 17.14
N SER A 22 52.28 -33.75 16.62
CA SER A 22 51.63 -32.46 16.83
C SER A 22 50.25 -32.64 16.22
N GLN A 23 49.24 -32.83 17.07
CA GLN A 23 47.85 -32.93 16.63
C GLN A 23 47.42 -31.52 16.21
N ILE A 24 47.79 -31.13 14.99
CA ILE A 24 47.58 -29.77 14.45
C ILE A 24 46.09 -29.48 14.24
N SER A 25 45.25 -30.52 14.10
CA SER A 25 43.80 -30.38 13.98
C SER A 25 43.09 -31.02 15.19
N PRO A 26 42.34 -30.24 16.00
CA PRO A 26 41.55 -30.74 17.13
C PRO A 26 40.43 -31.72 16.72
N GLY A 27 40.04 -31.75 15.45
CA GLY A 27 38.96 -32.58 14.90
C GLY A 27 38.55 -32.12 13.51
N ASP A 28 37.70 -32.89 12.84
CA ASP A 28 37.14 -32.57 11.52
C ASP A 28 36.32 -31.28 11.58
N LEU A 29 36.42 -30.46 10.52
CA LEU A 29 35.57 -29.29 10.36
C LEU A 29 34.13 -29.72 10.04
N SER A 30 33.16 -28.86 10.36
CA SER A 30 31.77 -29.00 9.98
C SER A 30 31.61 -29.14 8.46
N SER A 31 30.47 -29.68 8.02
CA SER A 31 30.22 -29.82 6.58
C SER A 31 30.30 -28.48 5.82
N ALA A 32 29.93 -27.37 6.48
CA ALA A 32 29.96 -26.03 5.91
C ALA A 32 31.39 -25.55 5.58
N HIS A 33 32.38 -25.91 6.40
CA HIS A 33 33.78 -25.55 6.20
C HIS A 33 34.67 -26.72 5.77
N SER A 34 34.09 -27.86 5.41
CA SER A 34 34.83 -29.06 4.98
C SER A 34 35.86 -28.80 3.88
N LYS A 35 35.59 -27.84 2.98
CA LYS A 35 36.51 -27.44 1.90
C LYS A 35 37.74 -26.67 2.37
N LEU A 36 37.75 -26.19 3.62
CA LEU A 36 38.84 -25.44 4.23
C LEU A 36 39.78 -26.35 5.03
N GLU A 37 39.62 -27.67 4.95
CA GLU A 37 40.55 -28.60 5.59
C GLU A 37 41.92 -28.64 4.90
N GLY A 38 42.90 -29.17 5.62
CA GLY A 38 44.27 -29.32 5.17
C GLY A 38 45.24 -28.36 5.86
N MET A 39 46.49 -28.78 5.99
CA MET A 39 47.52 -28.07 6.77
C MET A 39 47.81 -26.64 6.29
N GLY A 40 47.54 -26.32 5.01
CA GLY A 40 47.74 -24.98 4.46
C GLY A 40 46.62 -23.98 4.78
N ASN A 41 45.49 -24.44 5.30
CA ASN A 41 44.30 -23.61 5.46
C ASN A 41 44.06 -23.13 6.90
N CYS A 42 44.87 -23.57 7.87
CA CYS A 42 44.74 -23.19 9.27
C CYS A 42 44.75 -21.67 9.46
N THR A 43 45.57 -20.94 8.69
CA THR A 43 45.71 -19.47 8.77
C THR A 43 44.56 -18.69 8.12
N GLN A 44 43.61 -19.39 7.48
CA GLN A 44 42.38 -18.75 7.00
C GLN A 44 41.47 -18.36 8.16
N CYS A 45 41.54 -19.10 9.29
CA CYS A 45 40.76 -18.79 10.49
C CYS A 45 41.65 -18.33 11.66
N HIS A 46 42.86 -18.87 11.79
CA HIS A 46 43.77 -18.58 12.89
C HIS A 46 44.84 -17.54 12.53
N GLU A 47 45.13 -16.66 13.47
CA GLU A 47 46.36 -15.87 13.46
C GLU A 47 47.45 -16.66 14.19
N LEU A 48 48.67 -16.67 13.66
CA LEU A 48 49.77 -17.44 14.24
C LEU A 48 50.04 -16.98 15.69
N GLY A 49 49.95 -17.92 16.64
CA GLY A 49 50.17 -17.65 18.06
C GLY A 49 49.01 -16.94 18.78
N SER A 50 47.86 -16.73 18.13
CA SER A 50 46.71 -16.03 18.69
C SER A 50 45.41 -16.84 18.54
N LYS A 51 44.36 -16.41 19.26
CA LYS A 51 42.99 -16.93 19.10
C LYS A 51 42.39 -16.51 17.74
N VAL A 52 41.34 -17.20 17.31
CA VAL A 52 40.54 -16.79 16.14
C VAL A 52 39.95 -15.40 16.38
N THR A 53 40.02 -14.52 15.38
CA THR A 53 39.45 -13.17 15.44
C THR A 53 38.15 -13.10 14.64
N ASN A 54 37.21 -12.25 15.08
CA ASN A 54 35.96 -12.03 14.34
C ASN A 54 36.19 -11.54 12.92
N GLN A 55 37.28 -10.79 12.69
CA GLN A 55 37.61 -10.28 11.36
C GLN A 55 37.83 -11.41 10.35
N LYS A 56 38.52 -12.49 10.75
CA LYS A 56 38.72 -13.67 9.89
C LYS A 56 37.41 -14.32 9.46
N CYS A 57 36.42 -14.38 10.36
CA CYS A 57 35.09 -14.86 10.03
C CYS A 57 34.39 -13.92 9.02
N LEU A 58 34.42 -12.62 9.30
CA LEU A 58 33.74 -11.59 8.51
C LEU A 58 34.38 -11.34 7.13
N ASP A 59 35.65 -11.70 6.93
CA ASP A 59 36.33 -11.62 5.63
C ASP A 59 35.71 -12.58 4.61
N CYS A 60 35.26 -13.77 5.05
CA CYS A 60 34.53 -14.72 4.21
C CYS A 60 33.01 -14.50 4.29
N HIS A 61 32.47 -14.22 5.47
CA HIS A 61 31.04 -13.96 5.71
C HIS A 61 30.67 -12.50 5.45
N THR A 62 30.95 -12.06 4.23
CA THR A 62 30.73 -10.67 3.79
C THR A 62 29.29 -10.21 3.93
N GLU A 63 28.31 -11.10 3.80
CA GLU A 63 26.89 -10.80 4.03
C GLU A 63 26.60 -10.40 5.48
N ILE A 64 27.21 -11.08 6.45
CA ILE A 64 27.06 -10.75 7.88
C ILE A 64 27.79 -9.44 8.16
N LYS A 65 29.02 -9.28 7.64
CA LYS A 65 29.79 -8.04 7.74
C LYS A 65 29.01 -6.83 7.23
N ASN A 66 28.35 -6.98 6.09
CA ASN A 66 27.55 -5.92 5.46
C ASN A 66 26.27 -5.60 6.24
N LEU A 67 25.62 -6.61 6.83
CA LEU A 67 24.45 -6.40 7.68
C LEU A 67 24.82 -5.68 8.98
N MET A 68 25.91 -6.11 9.62
CA MET A 68 26.44 -5.47 10.83
C MET A 68 26.84 -4.01 10.58
N SER A 69 27.53 -3.70 9.48
CA SER A 69 27.91 -2.31 9.15
C SER A 69 26.72 -1.40 8.84
N GLN A 70 25.55 -1.97 8.51
CA GLN A 70 24.31 -1.25 8.30
C GLN A 70 23.41 -1.24 9.54
N ASN A 71 23.88 -1.76 10.68
CA ASN A 71 23.08 -1.96 11.90
C ASN A 71 21.80 -2.77 11.67
N LYS A 72 21.87 -3.83 10.85
CA LYS A 72 20.73 -4.68 10.48
C LYS A 72 20.93 -6.13 10.89
N GLY A 73 19.83 -6.80 11.27
CA GLY A 73 19.81 -8.22 11.58
C GLY A 73 20.36 -8.55 12.97
N PHE A 74 20.26 -9.83 13.32
CA PHE A 74 20.59 -10.30 14.67
C PHE A 74 22.03 -10.00 15.11
N HIS A 75 23.00 -10.15 14.20
CA HIS A 75 24.41 -9.94 14.52
C HIS A 75 24.79 -8.46 14.75
N ALA A 76 23.93 -7.52 14.34
CA ALA A 76 24.09 -6.10 14.63
C ALA A 76 23.50 -5.69 15.99
N ASN A 77 22.87 -6.63 16.70
CA ASN A 77 22.33 -6.35 18.01
C ASN A 77 23.48 -6.07 18.99
N SER A 78 23.37 -5.02 19.81
CA SER A 78 24.37 -4.65 20.82
C SER A 78 24.80 -5.79 21.76
N LYS A 79 23.91 -6.75 22.05
CA LYS A 79 24.22 -7.93 22.87
C LYS A 79 25.12 -8.95 22.16
N VAL A 80 25.12 -8.95 20.83
CA VAL A 80 25.73 -9.95 19.96
C VAL A 80 26.96 -9.39 19.24
N GLU A 81 26.90 -8.15 18.77
CA GLU A 81 27.95 -7.54 17.92
C GLU A 81 29.35 -7.54 18.57
N SER A 82 29.38 -7.45 19.90
CA SER A 82 30.60 -7.40 20.71
C SER A 82 31.13 -8.79 21.13
N GLN A 83 30.40 -9.86 20.83
CA GLN A 83 30.81 -11.21 21.18
C GLN A 83 31.79 -11.80 20.15
N ASP A 84 32.73 -12.61 20.64
CA ASP A 84 33.57 -13.42 19.77
C ASP A 84 32.70 -14.45 19.03
N CYS A 85 32.73 -14.48 17.69
CA CYS A 85 31.88 -15.35 16.85
C CYS A 85 32.00 -16.82 17.26
N VAL A 86 33.22 -17.26 17.58
CA VAL A 86 33.54 -18.65 17.98
C VAL A 86 32.84 -19.10 19.27
N LYS A 87 32.36 -18.17 20.12
CA LYS A 87 31.58 -18.53 21.31
C LYS A 87 30.24 -19.19 20.97
N CYS A 88 29.65 -18.81 19.83
CA CYS A 88 28.37 -19.35 19.36
C CYS A 88 28.57 -20.27 18.15
N HIS A 89 29.48 -19.92 17.25
CA HIS A 89 29.80 -20.62 16.02
C HIS A 89 31.17 -21.31 16.14
N SER A 90 31.27 -22.25 17.07
CA SER A 90 32.47 -23.05 17.26
C SER A 90 32.66 -24.06 16.12
N GLU A 91 33.89 -24.53 15.95
CA GLU A 91 34.28 -25.44 14.87
C GLU A 91 35.17 -26.56 15.43
N HIS A 92 35.51 -27.57 14.61
CA HIS A 92 36.21 -28.81 14.98
C HIS A 92 35.35 -29.81 15.77
N HIS A 93 34.03 -29.72 15.64
CA HIS A 93 33.09 -30.64 16.29
C HIS A 93 32.58 -31.77 15.36
N GLY A 94 33.19 -31.91 14.17
CA GLY A 94 32.84 -32.93 13.19
C GLY A 94 31.79 -32.49 12.17
N ARG A 95 31.64 -33.32 11.12
CA ARG A 95 30.83 -33.01 9.92
C ARG A 95 29.38 -32.65 10.18
N ASN A 96 28.79 -33.29 11.18
CA ASN A 96 27.36 -33.15 11.50
C ASN A 96 27.08 -32.05 12.53
N PHE A 97 28.11 -31.30 12.94
CA PHE A 97 27.92 -30.19 13.86
C PHE A 97 27.10 -29.06 13.23
N GLU A 98 25.98 -28.74 13.85
CA GLU A 98 25.14 -27.62 13.47
C GLU A 98 25.66 -26.34 14.13
N MET A 99 26.34 -25.52 13.33
CA MET A 99 26.97 -24.30 13.83
C MET A 99 25.98 -23.17 14.10
N VAL A 100 24.89 -23.11 13.34
CA VAL A 100 23.82 -22.11 13.53
C VAL A 100 22.70 -22.78 14.31
N ARG A 101 22.59 -22.42 15.59
CA ARG A 101 21.60 -22.96 16.51
C ARG A 101 20.96 -21.85 17.32
N PHE A 102 19.64 -21.84 17.33
CA PHE A 102 18.82 -21.00 18.18
C PHE A 102 17.47 -21.68 18.39
N ASP A 103 16.80 -21.35 19.49
CA ASP A 103 15.47 -21.87 19.76
C ASP A 103 14.43 -21.00 19.03
N THR A 104 13.82 -21.56 17.98
CA THR A 104 12.80 -20.87 17.18
C THR A 104 11.53 -20.53 17.97
N LYS A 105 11.28 -21.18 19.11
CA LYS A 105 10.10 -20.91 19.94
C LYS A 105 10.28 -19.72 20.86
N THR A 106 11.51 -19.45 21.27
CA THR A 106 11.84 -18.37 22.21
C THR A 106 12.59 -17.21 21.56
N PHE A 107 12.98 -17.35 20.29
CA PHE A 107 13.65 -16.30 19.53
C PHE A 107 12.78 -15.04 19.41
N ASN A 108 13.34 -13.91 19.84
CA ASN A 108 12.66 -12.62 19.75
C ASN A 108 13.06 -11.91 18.46
N HIS A 109 12.11 -11.77 17.53
CA HIS A 109 12.36 -11.14 16.23
C HIS A 109 12.81 -9.67 16.35
N ASN A 110 12.44 -8.97 17.42
CA ASN A 110 12.84 -7.59 17.65
C ASN A 110 14.37 -7.44 17.80
N GLU A 111 15.08 -8.52 18.15
CA GLU A 111 16.54 -8.52 18.22
C GLU A 111 17.21 -8.41 16.85
N THR A 112 16.46 -8.58 15.77
CA THR A 112 16.92 -8.42 14.38
C THR A 112 16.79 -6.99 13.83
N GLY A 113 16.14 -6.09 14.58
CA GLY A 113 15.77 -4.76 14.09
C GLY A 113 14.52 -4.74 13.21
N TYR A 114 13.81 -5.87 13.09
CA TYR A 114 12.52 -5.96 12.42
C TYR A 114 11.48 -6.49 13.42
N GLU A 115 10.57 -5.63 13.87
CA GLU A 115 9.48 -6.03 14.74
C GLU A 115 8.34 -6.64 13.92
N LEU A 116 7.88 -7.81 14.35
CA LEU A 116 6.69 -8.43 13.76
C LEU A 116 5.45 -7.81 14.38
N GLU A 117 4.49 -7.41 13.56
CA GLU A 117 3.23 -6.78 14.00
C GLU A 117 2.00 -7.53 13.47
N GLY A 118 0.89 -7.42 14.21
CA GLY A 118 -0.40 -8.00 13.84
C GLY A 118 -0.30 -9.50 13.54
N ALA A 119 -0.84 -9.92 12.40
CA ALA A 119 -0.90 -11.32 12.01
C ALA A 119 0.50 -11.94 11.80
N HIS A 120 1.52 -11.13 11.53
CA HIS A 120 2.89 -11.63 11.31
C HIS A 120 3.52 -12.22 12.56
N LYS A 121 3.06 -11.84 13.78
CA LYS A 121 3.56 -12.42 15.04
C LYS A 121 3.26 -13.92 15.17
N GLU A 122 2.22 -14.39 14.51
CA GLU A 122 1.73 -15.77 14.60
C GLU A 122 2.19 -16.64 13.41
N VAL A 123 2.99 -16.07 12.49
CA VAL A 123 3.44 -16.76 11.29
C VAL A 123 4.70 -17.57 11.59
N ASP A 124 4.68 -18.86 11.23
CA ASP A 124 5.85 -19.72 11.31
C ASP A 124 7.04 -19.15 10.51
N CYS A 125 8.25 -19.20 11.10
CA CYS A 125 9.46 -18.61 10.54
C CYS A 125 9.71 -19.03 9.08
N ARG A 126 9.42 -20.30 8.73
CA ARG A 126 9.70 -20.86 7.38
C ARG A 126 8.70 -20.40 6.33
N LYS A 127 7.55 -19.83 6.71
CA LYS A 127 6.63 -19.17 5.77
C LYS A 127 7.19 -17.83 5.30
N CYS A 128 7.96 -17.14 6.14
CA CYS A 128 8.64 -15.90 5.78
C CYS A 128 10.00 -16.15 5.12
N HIS A 129 10.85 -16.96 5.77
CA HIS A 129 12.21 -17.28 5.33
C HIS A 129 12.22 -18.38 4.27
N THR A 130 11.63 -18.06 3.11
CA THR A 130 11.60 -18.91 1.93
C THR A 130 12.40 -18.29 0.79
N SER A 131 13.03 -19.13 -0.03
CA SER A 131 13.82 -18.72 -1.20
C SER A 131 13.00 -17.93 -2.22
N LYS A 132 11.66 -18.06 -2.21
CA LYS A 132 10.76 -17.27 -3.08
C LYS A 132 10.80 -15.77 -2.77
N ASN A 133 11.00 -15.40 -1.50
CA ASN A 133 10.98 -14.01 -1.03
C ASN A 133 12.39 -13.38 -1.01
N ILE A 134 13.41 -14.10 -1.47
CA ILE A 134 14.80 -13.64 -1.51
C ILE A 134 15.14 -13.22 -2.94
N SER A 135 15.53 -11.95 -3.11
CA SER A 135 15.92 -11.40 -4.41
C SER A 135 17.37 -11.74 -4.77
N ASP A 136 18.28 -11.80 -3.79
CA ASP A 136 19.69 -12.12 -4.03
C ASP A 136 19.87 -13.59 -4.44
N SER A 137 20.42 -13.83 -5.62
CA SER A 137 20.56 -15.17 -6.19
C SER A 137 21.50 -16.08 -5.40
N LYS A 138 22.55 -15.53 -4.78
CA LYS A 138 23.51 -16.32 -3.99
C LYS A 138 22.86 -16.77 -2.69
N LEU A 139 22.21 -15.86 -1.96
CA LEU A 139 21.50 -16.19 -0.73
C LEU A 139 20.33 -17.14 -1.00
N LYS A 140 19.59 -16.94 -2.09
CA LYS A 140 18.48 -17.80 -2.51
C LYS A 140 18.90 -19.26 -2.73
N SER A 141 20.12 -19.49 -3.21
CA SER A 141 20.67 -20.83 -3.41
C SER A 141 21.03 -21.57 -2.11
N ARG A 142 21.17 -20.83 -1.00
CA ARG A 142 21.53 -21.41 0.31
C ARG A 142 20.30 -22.07 0.91
N LYS A 143 20.44 -23.36 1.23
CA LYS A 143 19.41 -24.11 1.93
C LYS A 143 19.17 -23.49 3.30
N ASP A 144 17.90 -23.32 3.68
CA ASP A 144 17.47 -22.95 5.03
C ASP A 144 17.98 -21.59 5.56
N THR A 145 18.37 -20.67 4.67
CA THR A 145 18.87 -19.34 5.04
C THR A 145 17.80 -18.46 5.72
N TYR A 146 18.21 -17.71 6.74
CA TYR A 146 17.42 -16.65 7.36
C TYR A 146 17.78 -15.25 6.83
N LEU A 147 18.69 -15.16 5.87
CA LEU A 147 19.16 -13.91 5.26
C LEU A 147 18.46 -13.62 3.94
N GLY A 148 18.41 -12.34 3.55
CA GLY A 148 18.06 -11.91 2.19
C GLY A 148 16.60 -11.55 1.96
N LEU A 149 15.78 -11.48 3.01
CA LEU A 149 14.43 -10.92 2.93
C LEU A 149 14.47 -9.39 2.91
N ASP A 150 13.56 -8.78 2.16
CA ASP A 150 13.22 -7.35 2.21
C ASP A 150 12.06 -7.16 3.23
N ASN A 151 11.89 -5.95 3.75
CA ASN A 151 10.83 -5.56 4.67
C ASN A 151 9.66 -4.83 3.98
N LYS A 152 9.70 -4.66 2.67
CA LYS A 152 8.59 -4.10 1.88
C LYS A 152 7.46 -5.10 1.75
N CYS A 153 6.21 -4.65 1.85
CA CYS A 153 5.02 -5.51 1.70
C CYS A 153 5.06 -6.35 0.40
N LEU A 154 5.47 -5.72 -0.71
CA LEU A 154 5.51 -6.33 -2.03
C LEU A 154 6.62 -7.38 -2.23
N SER A 155 7.52 -7.57 -1.26
CA SER A 155 8.48 -8.69 -1.33
C SER A 155 7.83 -10.04 -1.04
N CYS A 156 6.65 -10.02 -0.40
CA CYS A 156 5.91 -11.21 0.01
C CYS A 156 4.45 -11.20 -0.46
N HIS A 157 3.83 -10.03 -0.54
CA HIS A 157 2.43 -9.87 -0.94
C HIS A 157 2.31 -9.41 -2.39
N GLU A 158 1.35 -10.00 -3.12
CA GLU A 158 0.96 -9.49 -4.42
C GLU A 158 0.18 -8.17 -4.28
N ASP A 159 0.36 -7.24 -5.22
CA ASP A 159 -0.46 -6.04 -5.30
C ASP A 159 -1.83 -6.38 -5.89
N PHE A 160 -2.84 -6.47 -5.03
CA PHE A 160 -4.23 -6.70 -5.43
C PHE A 160 -4.82 -5.53 -6.23
N HIS A 161 -4.24 -4.33 -6.11
CA HIS A 161 -4.67 -3.14 -6.83
C HIS A 161 -4.05 -3.04 -8.22
N GLN A 162 -3.13 -3.95 -8.58
CA GLN A 162 -2.53 -4.06 -9.91
C GLN A 162 -1.95 -2.72 -10.43
N GLY A 163 -1.31 -1.95 -9.55
CA GLY A 163 -0.75 -0.63 -9.85
C GLY A 163 -1.77 0.52 -9.87
N GLY A 164 -3.04 0.26 -9.55
CA GLY A 164 -4.10 1.26 -9.53
C GLY A 164 -4.08 2.19 -8.31
N LEU A 165 -3.32 1.85 -7.26
CA LEU A 165 -3.14 2.62 -6.03
C LEU A 165 -1.66 2.72 -5.62
N PRO A 166 -1.29 3.65 -4.72
CA PRO A 166 0.07 3.73 -4.17
C PRO A 166 0.50 2.44 -3.46
N THR A 167 1.81 2.18 -3.48
CA THR A 167 2.42 0.97 -2.86
C THR A 167 2.67 1.10 -1.36
N ASP A 168 2.35 2.25 -0.75
CA ASP A 168 2.38 2.44 0.69
C ASP A 168 1.11 1.83 1.34
N CYS A 169 1.13 0.50 1.47
CA CYS A 169 -0.03 -0.28 1.90
C CYS A 169 -0.57 0.16 3.27
N LEU A 170 0.28 0.67 4.16
CA LEU A 170 -0.08 1.02 5.54
C LEU A 170 -0.90 2.31 5.66
N GLN A 171 -1.03 3.09 4.57
CA GLN A 171 -1.96 4.21 4.50
C GLN A 171 -3.41 3.74 4.64
N CYS A 172 -3.73 2.57 4.09
CA CYS A 172 -5.09 2.02 4.09
C CYS A 172 -5.21 0.77 4.96
N HIS A 173 -4.25 -0.14 4.86
CA HIS A 173 -4.27 -1.44 5.51
C HIS A 173 -3.59 -1.43 6.88
N SER A 174 -3.72 -2.54 7.59
CA SER A 174 -3.09 -2.77 8.88
C SER A 174 -2.23 -4.02 8.84
N MET A 175 -1.30 -4.15 9.78
CA MET A 175 -0.51 -5.37 9.95
C MET A 175 -1.36 -6.57 10.42
N GLN A 176 -2.62 -6.36 10.82
CA GLN A 176 -3.52 -7.41 11.25
C GLN A 176 -4.23 -8.10 10.07
N ALA A 177 -4.72 -7.31 9.12
CA ALA A 177 -5.42 -7.80 7.94
C ALA A 177 -5.49 -6.71 6.86
N PHE A 178 -5.62 -7.16 5.60
CA PHE A 178 -5.90 -6.28 4.46
C PHE A 178 -7.37 -5.85 4.42
N THR A 179 -8.30 -6.70 4.88
CA THR A 179 -9.74 -6.43 4.89
C THR A 179 -10.35 -6.67 6.28
N PRO A 180 -11.37 -5.88 6.69
CA PRO A 180 -11.86 -4.66 6.04
C PRO A 180 -10.86 -3.49 6.16
N VAL A 181 -10.89 -2.59 5.18
CA VAL A 181 -10.06 -1.36 5.18
C VAL A 181 -10.70 -0.34 6.13
N LYS A 182 -10.00 0.04 7.20
CA LYS A 182 -10.52 0.98 8.22
C LYS A 182 -9.96 2.40 8.11
N LYS A 183 -8.84 2.58 7.40
CA LYS A 183 -8.12 3.87 7.34
C LYS A 183 -8.46 4.71 6.11
N PHE A 184 -9.09 4.13 5.10
CA PHE A 184 -9.49 4.88 3.91
C PHE A 184 -10.76 5.70 4.21
N ASP A 185 -10.74 6.97 3.83
CA ASP A 185 -11.83 7.91 4.04
C ASP A 185 -12.23 8.59 2.72
N HIS A 186 -13.50 8.47 2.35
CA HIS A 186 -14.05 9.09 1.14
C HIS A 186 -14.04 10.63 1.20
N ASP A 187 -13.93 11.24 2.38
CA ASP A 187 -13.80 12.70 2.49
C ASP A 187 -12.45 13.22 1.95
N GLN A 188 -11.47 12.33 1.82
CA GLN A 188 -10.17 12.60 1.21
C GLN A 188 -10.16 12.31 -0.30
N ALA A 189 -11.19 11.62 -0.81
CA ALA A 189 -11.35 11.36 -2.23
C ALA A 189 -11.94 12.57 -2.97
N LYS A 190 -11.81 12.59 -4.30
CA LYS A 190 -12.42 13.64 -5.13
C LYS A 190 -13.95 13.59 -5.08
N PHE A 191 -14.51 12.38 -5.10
CA PHE A 191 -15.93 12.16 -4.89
C PHE A 191 -16.20 11.88 -3.41
N LYS A 192 -16.72 12.89 -2.72
CA LYS A 192 -17.10 12.79 -1.31
C LYS A 192 -18.49 12.19 -1.21
N LEU A 193 -18.65 11.14 -0.42
CA LEU A 193 -19.96 10.52 -0.23
C LEU A 193 -20.85 11.46 0.59
N ARG A 194 -21.93 11.94 -0.01
CA ARG A 194 -22.91 12.84 0.61
C ARG A 194 -24.32 12.35 0.30
N GLY A 195 -25.27 12.63 1.19
CA GLY A 195 -26.66 12.18 1.05
C GLY A 195 -26.76 10.66 0.89
N GLU A 196 -27.57 10.21 -0.06
CA GLU A 196 -27.86 8.79 -0.29
C GLU A 196 -26.62 8.00 -0.75
N HIS A 197 -25.63 8.66 -1.36
CA HIS A 197 -24.37 8.01 -1.76
C HIS A 197 -23.61 7.39 -0.58
N THR A 198 -23.83 7.86 0.65
CA THR A 198 -23.19 7.30 1.87
C THR A 198 -23.60 5.87 2.18
N THR A 199 -24.72 5.40 1.63
CA THR A 199 -25.28 4.07 1.86
C THR A 199 -25.12 3.12 0.66
N VAL A 200 -24.58 3.61 -0.45
CA VAL A 200 -24.37 2.82 -1.66
C VAL A 200 -23.27 1.79 -1.40
N ASP A 201 -23.52 0.54 -1.79
CA ASP A 201 -22.50 -0.52 -1.71
C ASP A 201 -21.29 -0.13 -2.57
N CYS A 202 -20.09 -0.27 -2.00
CA CYS A 202 -18.83 0.08 -2.63
C CYS A 202 -18.74 -0.46 -4.07
N LYS A 203 -19.24 -1.68 -4.34
CA LYS A 203 -19.13 -2.33 -5.65
C LYS A 203 -19.94 -1.67 -6.76
N GLU A 204 -20.95 -0.87 -6.42
CA GLU A 204 -21.77 -0.17 -7.41
C GLU A 204 -20.96 0.92 -8.13
N CYS A 205 -20.03 1.56 -7.41
CA CYS A 205 -19.06 2.49 -7.97
C CYS A 205 -17.74 1.79 -8.32
N HIS A 206 -17.17 1.06 -7.35
CA HIS A 206 -15.93 0.32 -7.47
C HIS A 206 -16.17 -1.08 -8.02
N LYS A 207 -16.54 -1.15 -9.30
CA LYS A 207 -16.95 -2.39 -9.95
C LYS A 207 -15.82 -3.42 -9.95
N ILE A 208 -16.22 -4.67 -9.73
CA ILE A 208 -15.35 -5.83 -9.89
C ILE A 208 -15.36 -6.21 -11.37
N THR A 209 -14.17 -6.30 -11.94
CA THR A 209 -13.91 -6.64 -13.35
C THR A 209 -12.83 -7.72 -13.41
N ILE A 210 -12.44 -8.13 -14.61
CA ILE A 210 -11.30 -9.02 -14.81
C ILE A 210 -10.16 -8.21 -15.43
N ASN A 211 -9.01 -8.19 -14.77
CA ASN A 211 -7.78 -7.61 -15.31
C ASN A 211 -6.67 -8.65 -15.22
N ASN A 212 -5.96 -8.87 -16.34
CA ASN A 212 -4.94 -9.92 -16.48
C ASN A 212 -5.39 -11.33 -16.04
N GLY A 213 -6.66 -11.67 -16.29
CA GLY A 213 -7.23 -12.97 -15.91
C GLY A 213 -7.50 -13.16 -14.41
N LYS A 214 -7.33 -12.13 -13.59
CA LYS A 214 -7.68 -12.11 -12.16
C LYS A 214 -8.80 -11.11 -11.90
N GLU A 215 -9.59 -11.35 -10.86
CA GLU A 215 -10.55 -10.36 -10.37
C GLU A 215 -9.83 -9.06 -9.98
N PHE A 216 -10.42 -7.94 -10.36
CA PHE A 216 -9.88 -6.60 -10.14
C PHE A 216 -11.00 -5.64 -9.77
N GLN A 217 -10.90 -5.06 -8.58
CA GLN A 217 -11.81 -4.01 -8.15
C GLN A 217 -11.27 -2.63 -8.54
N GLN A 218 -12.01 -1.91 -9.37
CA GLN A 218 -11.58 -0.61 -9.87
C GLN A 218 -11.78 0.48 -8.81
N PHE A 219 -10.69 1.04 -8.28
CA PHE A 219 -10.75 2.15 -7.31
C PHE A 219 -10.51 3.54 -7.92
N THR A 220 -9.93 3.61 -9.11
CA THR A 220 -9.54 4.85 -9.77
C THR A 220 -10.10 4.97 -11.19
N GLY A 221 -10.17 6.20 -11.70
CA GLY A 221 -10.66 6.46 -13.05
C GLY A 221 -12.17 6.29 -13.22
N ILE A 222 -12.95 6.33 -12.14
CA ILE A 222 -14.41 6.30 -12.18
C ILE A 222 -14.93 7.71 -12.51
N PRO A 223 -15.72 7.90 -13.57
CA PRO A 223 -16.34 9.20 -13.85
C PRO A 223 -17.40 9.56 -12.81
N PHE A 224 -17.32 10.76 -12.24
CA PHE A 224 -18.27 11.23 -11.21
C PHE A 224 -18.66 12.72 -11.35
N GLU A 225 -18.07 13.47 -12.29
CA GLU A 225 -18.27 14.92 -12.43
C GLU A 225 -19.69 15.28 -12.91
N ASP A 226 -20.36 14.36 -13.59
CA ASP A 226 -21.76 14.48 -14.02
C ASP A 226 -22.57 13.34 -13.42
N CYS A 227 -23.72 13.68 -12.80
CA CYS A 227 -24.69 12.72 -12.29
C CYS A 227 -25.10 11.69 -13.36
N LYS A 228 -25.11 12.09 -14.64
CA LYS A 228 -25.42 11.23 -15.78
C LYS A 228 -24.41 10.10 -16.00
N SER A 229 -23.23 10.18 -15.39
CA SER A 229 -22.22 9.10 -15.41
C SER A 229 -22.72 7.81 -14.75
N CYS A 230 -23.67 7.94 -13.82
CA CYS A 230 -24.25 6.81 -13.09
C CYS A 230 -25.79 6.77 -13.17
N HIS A 231 -26.44 7.93 -13.21
CA HIS A 231 -27.90 8.03 -13.20
C HIS A 231 -28.45 8.28 -14.60
N LYS A 232 -29.50 7.55 -14.96
CA LYS A 232 -30.26 7.83 -16.18
C LYS A 232 -31.04 9.13 -16.03
N ASP A 233 -30.96 10.01 -17.02
CA ASP A 233 -31.75 11.25 -17.07
C ASP A 233 -33.24 10.93 -17.34
N PRO A 234 -34.16 11.18 -16.39
CA PRO A 234 -35.59 10.96 -16.60
C PRO A 234 -36.25 12.08 -17.43
N HIS A 235 -35.55 13.19 -17.67
CA HIS A 235 -36.02 14.33 -18.46
C HIS A 235 -35.69 14.21 -19.95
N ASN A 236 -35.10 13.10 -20.40
CA ASN A 236 -34.78 12.86 -21.82
C ASN A 236 -33.95 14.00 -22.47
N ASN A 237 -33.04 14.61 -21.73
CA ASN A 237 -32.24 15.76 -22.16
C ASN A 237 -33.04 17.00 -22.60
N GLN A 238 -34.29 17.14 -22.16
CA GLN A 238 -35.13 18.29 -22.48
C GLN A 238 -34.82 19.52 -21.61
N LEU A 239 -34.12 19.35 -20.50
CA LEU A 239 -33.74 20.44 -19.60
C LEU A 239 -32.26 20.79 -19.77
N PRO A 240 -31.92 22.07 -20.03
CA PRO A 240 -30.52 22.49 -20.13
C PRO A 240 -29.86 22.57 -18.74
N GLY A 241 -28.57 22.26 -18.68
CA GLY A 241 -27.77 22.38 -17.46
C GLY A 241 -27.56 21.08 -16.70
N ASN A 242 -27.09 21.22 -15.45
CA ASN A 242 -26.65 20.09 -14.62
C ASN A 242 -27.75 19.70 -13.62
N CYS A 243 -27.84 18.42 -13.27
CA CYS A 243 -28.87 17.91 -12.36
C CYS A 243 -28.86 18.63 -11.00
N ALA A 244 -27.67 18.98 -10.50
CA ALA A 244 -27.47 19.69 -9.22
C ALA A 244 -28.09 21.10 -9.18
N GLN A 245 -28.49 21.67 -10.32
CA GLN A 245 -29.22 22.94 -10.32
C GLN A 245 -30.64 22.79 -9.77
N CYS A 246 -31.23 21.59 -9.87
CA CYS A 246 -32.62 21.31 -9.50
C CYS A 246 -32.75 20.21 -8.45
N HIS A 247 -31.76 19.32 -8.33
CA HIS A 247 -31.78 18.15 -7.45
C HIS A 247 -30.59 18.16 -6.50
N THR A 248 -30.66 17.34 -5.44
CA THR A 248 -29.59 17.19 -4.46
C THR A 248 -29.21 15.72 -4.30
N GLU A 249 -28.01 15.47 -3.78
CA GLU A 249 -27.53 14.12 -3.45
C GLU A 249 -28.34 13.46 -2.33
N SER A 250 -29.18 14.22 -1.60
CA SER A 250 -30.11 13.67 -0.61
C SER A 250 -31.34 13.04 -1.26
N SER A 251 -31.80 13.55 -2.39
CA SER A 251 -32.90 12.94 -3.17
C SER A 251 -33.13 13.69 -4.48
N PHE A 252 -33.35 12.94 -5.57
CA PHE A 252 -33.88 13.50 -6.82
C PHE A 252 -35.33 13.99 -6.70
N ASN A 253 -36.10 13.53 -5.72
CA ASN A 253 -37.47 14.01 -5.50
C ASN A 253 -37.51 15.36 -4.75
N THR A 254 -36.38 15.80 -4.18
CA THR A 254 -36.27 17.11 -3.53
C THR A 254 -35.89 18.16 -4.58
N PHE A 255 -36.82 19.06 -4.88
CA PHE A 255 -36.61 20.14 -5.83
C PHE A 255 -35.97 21.37 -5.16
N VAL A 256 -34.78 21.73 -5.63
CA VAL A 256 -34.03 22.93 -5.20
C VAL A 256 -33.79 23.91 -6.35
N GLY A 257 -34.54 23.81 -7.45
CA GLY A 257 -34.35 24.65 -8.63
C GLY A 257 -34.68 26.13 -8.42
N LYS A 258 -35.50 26.45 -7.41
CA LYS A 258 -35.90 27.82 -7.11
C LYS A 258 -34.68 28.65 -6.69
N GLY A 259 -34.35 29.67 -7.48
CA GLY A 259 -33.19 30.55 -7.28
C GLY A 259 -31.85 29.97 -7.78
N ASN A 260 -31.79 28.68 -8.11
CA ASN A 260 -30.57 28.01 -8.58
C ASN A 260 -30.54 27.81 -10.11
N PHE A 261 -31.71 27.81 -10.76
CA PHE A 261 -31.79 27.73 -12.21
C PHE A 261 -31.67 29.12 -12.87
N ASN A 262 -30.79 29.23 -13.86
CA ASN A 262 -30.61 30.44 -14.66
C ASN A 262 -31.42 30.34 -15.96
N HIS A 263 -32.50 31.14 -16.04
CA HIS A 263 -33.40 31.22 -17.20
C HIS A 263 -32.72 31.78 -18.46
N SER A 264 -31.60 32.50 -18.37
CA SER A 264 -30.85 32.93 -19.55
C SER A 264 -30.36 31.76 -20.41
N LYS A 265 -30.34 30.53 -19.87
CA LYS A 265 -30.00 29.29 -20.59
C LYS A 265 -31.11 28.81 -21.54
N THR A 266 -32.34 29.31 -21.40
CA THR A 266 -33.49 28.88 -22.22
C THR A 266 -33.83 29.87 -23.34
N GLY A 267 -33.05 30.97 -23.47
CA GLY A 267 -33.37 32.06 -24.38
C GLY A 267 -34.45 33.03 -23.87
N PHE A 268 -35.01 32.78 -22.67
CA PHE A 268 -36.00 33.64 -22.04
C PHE A 268 -35.42 34.24 -20.74
N ASP A 269 -34.79 35.40 -20.82
CA ASP A 269 -34.18 36.04 -19.65
C ASP A 269 -35.23 36.75 -18.79
N LEU A 270 -35.25 36.42 -17.49
CA LEU A 270 -36.15 37.05 -16.53
C LEU A 270 -35.59 38.43 -16.13
N LYS A 271 -36.42 39.47 -16.27
CA LYS A 271 -36.08 40.86 -15.96
C LYS A 271 -36.89 41.42 -14.80
N GLY A 272 -36.35 42.46 -14.16
CA GLY A 272 -37.02 43.16 -13.07
C GLY A 272 -37.52 42.22 -11.97
N LYS A 273 -38.80 42.38 -11.60
CA LYS A 273 -39.45 41.57 -10.55
C LYS A 273 -39.67 40.10 -10.93
N HIS A 274 -39.65 39.76 -12.23
CA HIS A 274 -39.81 38.38 -12.68
C HIS A 274 -38.62 37.48 -12.29
N ARG A 275 -37.47 38.05 -11.91
CA ARG A 275 -36.31 37.26 -11.46
C ARG A 275 -36.54 36.47 -10.18
N THR A 276 -37.51 36.87 -9.36
CA THR A 276 -37.73 36.30 -8.02
C THR A 276 -39.08 35.63 -7.86
N ILE A 277 -39.88 35.53 -8.92
CA ILE A 277 -41.19 34.87 -8.85
C ILE A 277 -41.04 33.36 -8.71
N ASP A 278 -42.11 32.71 -8.23
CA ASP A 278 -42.13 31.26 -8.20
C ASP A 278 -42.22 30.68 -9.61
N CYS A 279 -41.45 29.62 -9.90
CA CYS A 279 -41.43 28.97 -11.21
C CYS A 279 -42.83 28.59 -11.69
N PHE A 280 -43.69 28.13 -10.78
CA PHE A 280 -45.04 27.68 -11.09
C PHE A 280 -46.05 28.82 -11.27
N SER A 281 -45.59 30.08 -11.18
CA SER A 281 -46.39 31.23 -11.61
C SER A 281 -46.46 31.32 -13.14
N CYS A 282 -45.48 30.75 -13.84
CA CYS A 282 -45.41 30.70 -15.30
C CYS A 282 -45.56 29.27 -15.84
N HIS A 283 -45.02 28.30 -15.10
CA HIS A 283 -45.00 26.89 -15.49
C HIS A 283 -46.08 26.05 -14.81
N THR A 284 -46.62 25.09 -15.55
CA THR A 284 -47.62 24.16 -15.06
C THR A 284 -46.97 23.14 -14.14
N LYS A 285 -47.50 23.00 -12.92
CA LYS A 285 -47.06 21.97 -11.98
C LYS A 285 -47.45 20.59 -12.48
N THR A 286 -46.48 19.70 -12.64
CA THR A 286 -46.68 18.30 -13.05
C THR A 286 -45.74 17.38 -12.27
N ASN A 287 -46.15 16.12 -12.10
CA ASN A 287 -45.34 15.07 -11.51
C ASN A 287 -44.62 14.22 -12.57
N SER A 288 -44.86 14.46 -13.86
CA SER A 288 -44.20 13.74 -14.94
C SER A 288 -42.83 14.35 -15.26
N PRO A 289 -41.71 13.62 -15.09
CA PRO A 289 -40.37 14.15 -15.36
C PRO A 289 -40.17 14.62 -16.80
N THR A 290 -40.86 14.02 -17.77
CA THR A 290 -40.76 14.37 -19.21
C THR A 290 -41.66 15.54 -19.61
N GLN A 291 -42.49 16.05 -18.69
CA GLN A 291 -43.38 17.19 -18.96
C GLN A 291 -43.01 18.42 -18.13
N VAL A 292 -42.23 18.24 -17.05
CA VAL A 292 -41.87 19.35 -16.16
C VAL A 292 -41.09 20.42 -16.93
N PHE A 293 -41.56 21.67 -16.85
CA PHE A 293 -41.02 22.83 -17.56
C PHE A 293 -40.98 22.71 -19.10
N GLN A 294 -41.79 21.82 -19.68
CA GLN A 294 -41.93 21.67 -21.15
C GLN A 294 -43.15 22.42 -21.74
N ASP A 295 -43.84 23.22 -20.93
CA ASP A 295 -45.10 23.85 -21.29
C ASP A 295 -44.96 25.21 -22.01
N LYS A 296 -43.76 25.78 -22.07
CA LYS A 296 -43.47 27.11 -22.63
C LYS A 296 -42.20 27.12 -23.51
N ILE A 297 -42.18 26.29 -24.56
CA ILE A 297 -41.00 26.03 -25.41
C ILE A 297 -40.64 27.20 -26.36
N VAL A 298 -41.56 28.13 -26.63
CA VAL A 298 -41.35 29.23 -27.59
C VAL A 298 -41.49 30.58 -26.88
N ALA A 299 -40.40 31.35 -26.87
CA ALA A 299 -40.27 32.66 -26.25
C ALA A 299 -40.89 33.82 -27.06
N GLU A 300 -41.63 33.53 -28.13
CA GLU A 300 -41.93 34.58 -29.13
C GLU A 300 -42.95 35.62 -28.68
N GLU A 301 -43.81 35.37 -27.69
CA GLU A 301 -44.82 36.37 -27.34
C GLU A 301 -45.18 36.36 -25.85
N SER A 302 -44.26 36.74 -24.96
CA SER A 302 -44.64 37.17 -23.61
C SER A 302 -45.17 38.60 -23.67
N ASN A 303 -46.41 38.76 -24.14
CA ASN A 303 -47.12 40.03 -23.99
C ASN A 303 -47.58 40.16 -22.53
N CYS A 304 -47.35 41.33 -21.90
CA CYS A 304 -47.71 41.58 -20.50
C CYS A 304 -49.16 41.20 -20.18
N VAL A 305 -50.06 41.38 -21.15
CA VAL A 305 -51.50 41.10 -21.00
C VAL A 305 -51.85 39.61 -20.90
N GLN A 306 -50.92 38.69 -21.19
CA GLN A 306 -51.15 37.26 -21.00
C GLN A 306 -51.18 36.86 -19.52
N CYS A 307 -50.51 37.64 -18.67
CA CYS A 307 -50.38 37.37 -17.24
C CYS A 307 -50.92 38.51 -16.36
N HIS A 308 -50.93 39.73 -16.88
CA HIS A 308 -51.39 40.92 -16.17
C HIS A 308 -52.67 41.46 -16.78
N GLU A 309 -53.60 41.87 -15.93
CA GLU A 309 -54.79 42.59 -16.35
C GLU A 309 -54.41 44.00 -16.83
N ASP A 310 -54.95 44.44 -17.97
CA ASP A 310 -54.77 45.82 -18.45
C ASP A 310 -55.83 46.75 -17.85
N PRO A 311 -55.46 47.63 -16.90
CA PRO A 311 -56.41 48.57 -16.29
C PRO A 311 -56.84 49.68 -17.26
N HIS A 312 -56.23 49.79 -18.45
CA HIS A 312 -56.56 50.81 -19.44
C HIS A 312 -57.56 50.33 -20.49
N GLU A 313 -58.09 49.11 -20.35
CA GLU A 313 -59.13 48.55 -21.23
C GLU A 313 -58.73 48.62 -22.73
N ASN A 314 -57.47 48.30 -23.06
CA ASN A 314 -56.86 48.37 -24.40
C ASN A 314 -56.75 49.77 -25.03
N LYS A 315 -56.96 50.85 -24.28
CA LYS A 315 -56.94 52.23 -24.81
C LYS A 315 -55.61 52.67 -25.43
N TYR A 316 -54.49 52.08 -25.00
CA TYR A 316 -53.13 52.45 -25.43
C TYR A 316 -52.43 51.34 -26.24
N GLY A 317 -53.17 50.30 -26.64
CA GLY A 317 -52.60 49.08 -27.21
C GLY A 317 -51.93 48.19 -26.15
N GLN A 318 -51.39 47.05 -26.58
CA GLN A 318 -50.85 46.01 -25.68
C GLN A 318 -49.32 46.06 -25.55
N ASP A 319 -48.67 47.06 -26.13
CA ASP A 319 -47.22 47.26 -25.99
C ASP A 319 -46.92 48.01 -24.69
N CYS A 320 -47.16 47.33 -23.55
CA CYS A 320 -47.03 47.91 -22.22
C CYS A 320 -45.61 48.42 -21.95
N ALA A 321 -44.59 47.83 -22.60
CA ALA A 321 -43.18 48.19 -22.45
C ALA A 321 -42.84 49.61 -22.95
N LYS A 322 -43.74 50.26 -23.73
CA LYS A 322 -43.60 51.67 -24.10
C LYS A 322 -43.71 52.63 -22.91
N CYS A 323 -44.47 52.24 -21.89
CA CYS A 323 -44.81 53.11 -20.76
C CYS A 323 -44.42 52.50 -19.41
N HIS A 324 -44.33 51.18 -19.31
CA HIS A 324 -44.05 50.45 -18.07
C HIS A 324 -42.75 49.67 -18.19
N LYS A 325 -42.11 49.41 -17.03
CA LYS A 325 -40.90 48.60 -16.94
C LYS A 325 -41.13 47.40 -16.05
N GLU A 326 -40.35 46.34 -16.25
CA GLU A 326 -40.48 45.07 -15.53
C GLU A 326 -40.13 45.19 -14.02
N GLU A 327 -39.59 46.33 -13.58
CA GLU A 327 -39.40 46.65 -12.16
C GLU A 327 -40.68 47.13 -11.46
N SER A 328 -41.57 47.81 -12.19
CA SER A 328 -42.81 48.40 -11.66
C SER A 328 -43.74 48.91 -12.77
N PHE A 329 -45.04 48.61 -12.65
CA PHE A 329 -46.09 49.22 -13.48
C PHE A 329 -46.41 50.68 -13.11
N VAL A 330 -45.90 51.18 -11.98
CA VAL A 330 -46.23 52.52 -11.44
C VAL A 330 -45.21 53.58 -11.87
N SER A 331 -44.07 53.19 -12.43
CA SER A 331 -43.05 54.12 -12.91
C SER A 331 -43.15 54.33 -14.42
N LEU A 332 -43.51 55.54 -14.84
CA LEU A 332 -43.31 56.08 -16.18
C LEU A 332 -41.85 56.52 -16.36
#